data_AF-A0A3Q8SDW8-F1
#
_entry.id   AF-A0A3Q8SDW8-F1
#
_cell.length_a   1.000
_cell.length_b   1.000
_cell.length_c   1.000
_cell.angle_alpha   90.00
_cell.angle_beta   90.00
_cell.angle_gamma   90.00
#
_symmetry.space_group_name_H-M   'P 1'
#
loop_
_entity.id
_entity.type
_entity.pdbx_description
1 polymer ?
#
loop_
_entity_poly.entity_id
_entity_poly.type
_entity_poly.pdbx_seq_one_letter_code
_entity_poly.pdbx_strand_id
1 'polypeptide(L)'
;MNYEIVHVEEKTVAGLRSRTSNSDPNMSRSIGELWQQFYQEGIYDSIPGKKNDKSIGLYTNYEMGDNDTYDVMVCCEVEGSTGAEVKEKAEGEVGAAAGAKAGEDAEEGTETDTNENTNPNTNVNVNINAHAHANPNPNANVNAGVRVNTIPAGKYAKFIVRGHVQQAVAEFWTKLWSMELDRKFSSDFEEYQSGGDMDNAEIHIYIALN
;
A
#
# COMPACT_ATOMS: atom_id res chain seq x y z
N MET A 1 -5.82 23.78 -1.03
CA MET A 1 -6.51 23.04 0.06
C MET A 1 -6.01 23.61 1.38
N ASN A 2 -6.83 23.67 2.42
CA ASN A 2 -6.38 24.14 3.74
C ASN A 2 -5.70 22.99 4.49
N TYR A 3 -4.63 23.30 5.22
CA TYR A 3 -3.93 22.37 6.10
C TYR A 3 -3.46 23.06 7.37
N GLU A 4 -3.20 22.26 8.39
CA GLU A 4 -2.54 22.67 9.62
C GLU A 4 -1.12 22.12 9.65
N ILE A 5 -0.17 22.89 10.17
CA ILE A 5 1.17 22.37 10.48
C ILE A 5 1.13 21.78 11.88
N VAL A 6 1.42 20.48 11.99
CA VAL A 6 1.41 19.75 13.25
C VAL A 6 2.77 19.10 13.51
N HIS A 7 3.06 18.81 14.77
CA HIS A 7 4.11 17.87 15.15
C HIS A 7 3.50 16.49 15.32
N VAL A 8 4.03 15.50 14.60
CA VAL A 8 3.66 14.09 14.75
C VAL A 8 4.76 13.43 15.58
N GLU A 9 4.37 12.75 16.65
CA GLU A 9 5.26 11.87 17.41
C GLU A 9 5.55 10.60 16.61
N GLU A 10 6.68 9.96 16.90
CA GLU A 10 7.06 8.70 16.24
C GLU A 10 5.98 7.63 16.45
N LYS A 11 5.66 6.88 15.39
CA LYS A 11 4.71 5.77 15.44
C LYS A 11 5.37 4.48 14.99
N THR A 12 5.19 3.41 15.75
CA THR A 12 5.45 2.05 15.27
C THR A 12 4.19 1.52 14.60
N VAL A 13 4.31 1.02 13.38
CA VAL A 13 3.18 0.47 12.61
C VAL A 13 3.48 -0.94 12.15
N ALA A 14 2.45 -1.78 12.07
CA ALA A 14 2.54 -3.14 11.57
C ALA A 14 1.49 -3.41 10.48
N GLY A 15 1.89 -4.05 9.39
CA GLY A 15 0.97 -4.34 8.29
C GLY A 15 1.64 -4.97 7.07
N LEU A 16 0.95 -4.90 5.93
CA LEU A 16 1.44 -5.40 4.65
C LEU A 16 2.16 -4.31 3.87
N ARG A 17 3.15 -4.70 3.07
CA ARG A 17 3.98 -3.79 2.26
C ARG A 17 4.02 -4.26 0.81
N SER A 18 3.96 -3.32 -0.13
CA SER A 18 4.36 -3.51 -1.52
C SER A 18 5.25 -2.36 -1.98
N ARG A 19 5.99 -2.57 -3.06
CA ARG A 19 6.83 -1.57 -3.73
C ARG A 19 6.16 -1.19 -5.04
N THR A 20 6.00 0.09 -5.33
CA THR A 20 5.37 0.56 -6.58
C THR A 20 5.90 1.94 -6.98
N SER A 21 5.33 2.52 -8.04
CA SER A 21 5.58 3.90 -8.47
C SER A 21 4.32 4.50 -9.10
N ASN A 22 4.33 5.82 -9.32
CA ASN A 22 3.21 6.50 -9.99
C ASN A 22 3.12 6.15 -11.49
N SER A 23 4.18 5.59 -12.07
CA SER A 23 4.22 5.14 -13.47
C SER A 23 3.85 3.66 -13.64
N ASP A 24 3.75 2.91 -12.54
CA ASP A 24 3.39 1.49 -12.56
C ASP A 24 1.92 1.32 -12.97
N PRO A 25 1.60 0.64 -14.09
CA PRO A 25 0.22 0.44 -14.52
C PRO A 25 -0.59 -0.43 -13.55
N ASN A 26 0.07 -1.17 -12.66
CA ASN A 26 -0.56 -2.01 -11.65
C ASN A 26 -0.65 -1.35 -10.28
N MET A 27 -0.15 -0.12 -10.10
CA MET A 27 -0.11 0.58 -8.80
C MET A 27 -1.45 0.50 -8.05
N SER A 28 -2.54 0.93 -8.67
CA SER A 28 -3.87 0.93 -8.05
C SER A 28 -4.35 -0.47 -7.68
N ARG A 29 -4.04 -1.46 -8.50
CA ARG A 29 -4.39 -2.87 -8.24
C ARG A 29 -3.59 -3.40 -7.04
N SER A 30 -2.28 -3.18 -7.02
CA SER A 30 -1.39 -3.60 -5.94
C SER A 30 -1.81 -3.01 -4.59
N ILE A 31 -2.15 -1.72 -4.56
CA ILE A 31 -2.65 -1.05 -3.35
C ILE A 31 -4.01 -1.64 -2.92
N GLY A 32 -4.92 -1.88 -3.86
CA GLY A 32 -6.20 -2.51 -3.58
C GLY A 32 -6.06 -3.94 -3.03
N GLU A 33 -5.14 -4.72 -3.57
CA GLU A 33 -4.83 -6.09 -3.09
C GLU A 33 -4.27 -6.07 -1.66
N LEU A 34 -3.43 -5.09 -1.30
CA LEU A 34 -2.98 -4.92 0.09
C LEU A 34 -4.15 -4.68 1.06
N TRP A 35 -5.06 -3.78 0.72
CA TRP A 35 -6.25 -3.52 1.55
C TRP A 35 -7.15 -4.75 1.67
N GLN A 36 -7.32 -5.48 0.55
CA GLN A 36 -8.10 -6.70 0.53
C GLN A 36 -7.51 -7.74 1.47
N GLN A 37 -6.21 -8.05 1.34
CA GLN A 37 -5.54 -9.03 2.19
C GLN A 37 -5.58 -8.59 3.66
N PHE A 38 -5.33 -7.31 3.93
CA PHE A 38 -5.30 -6.78 5.28
C PHE A 38 -6.60 -7.03 6.05
N TYR A 39 -7.76 -6.83 5.42
CA TYR A 39 -9.06 -7.05 6.07
C TYR A 39 -9.67 -8.41 5.80
N GLN A 40 -9.76 -8.86 4.54
CA GLN A 40 -10.52 -10.06 4.17
C GLN A 40 -9.78 -11.35 4.52
N GLU A 41 -8.44 -11.33 4.59
CA GLU A 41 -7.64 -12.49 5.00
C GLU A 41 -7.35 -12.50 6.52
N GLY A 42 -7.94 -11.58 7.29
CA GLY A 42 -7.86 -11.55 8.76
C GLY A 42 -6.53 -11.07 9.34
N ILE A 43 -5.67 -10.44 8.52
CA ILE A 43 -4.35 -9.97 8.95
C ILE A 43 -4.47 -8.85 9.99
N TYR A 44 -5.36 -7.88 9.76
CA TYR A 44 -5.64 -6.80 10.71
C TYR A 44 -5.97 -7.34 12.12
N ASP A 45 -6.87 -8.31 12.19
CA ASP A 45 -7.30 -8.91 13.46
C ASP A 45 -6.15 -9.67 14.13
N SER A 46 -5.27 -10.30 13.34
CA SER A 46 -4.12 -11.06 13.83
C SER A 46 -3.00 -10.22 14.46
N ILE A 47 -2.91 -8.93 14.13
CA ILE A 47 -1.85 -8.04 14.63
C ILE A 47 -2.06 -7.75 16.13
N PRO A 48 -1.12 -8.13 17.03
CA PRO A 48 -1.24 -7.83 18.45
C PRO A 48 -0.82 -6.39 18.77
N GLY A 49 -1.22 -5.90 19.95
CA GLY A 49 -0.73 -4.61 20.47
C GLY A 49 -1.19 -3.39 19.68
N LYS A 50 -2.32 -3.46 18.96
CA LYS A 50 -2.92 -2.30 18.29
C LYS A 50 -3.26 -1.20 19.32
N LYS A 51 -2.83 0.03 19.05
CA LYS A 51 -3.07 1.18 19.93
C LYS A 51 -4.48 1.75 19.79
N ASN A 52 -5.12 1.50 18.66
CA ASN A 52 -6.46 1.96 18.32
C ASN A 52 -6.99 1.13 17.13
N ASP A 53 -8.24 1.39 16.75
CA ASP A 53 -8.90 0.70 15.64
C ASP A 53 -8.72 1.40 14.28
N LYS A 54 -7.71 2.26 14.14
CA LYS A 54 -7.47 3.01 12.92
C LYS A 54 -6.51 2.24 12.01
N SER A 55 -6.81 2.31 10.72
CA SER A 55 -5.92 1.84 9.67
C SER A 55 -5.16 2.99 9.05
N ILE A 56 -3.97 2.67 8.54
CA ILE A 56 -3.02 3.61 7.97
C ILE A 56 -2.64 3.13 6.56
N GLY A 57 -2.78 4.03 5.59
CA GLY A 57 -2.11 3.92 4.30
C GLY A 57 -0.80 4.71 4.36
N LEU A 58 0.34 4.03 4.42
CA LEU A 58 1.65 4.65 4.58
C LEU A 58 2.44 4.59 3.28
N TYR A 59 2.99 5.73 2.87
CA TYR A 59 3.87 5.91 1.73
C TYR A 59 5.26 6.34 2.25
N THR A 60 6.29 5.55 1.98
CA THR A 60 7.61 5.73 2.62
C THR A 60 8.72 5.17 1.74
N ASN A 61 9.98 5.32 2.17
CA ASN A 61 11.16 4.78 1.46
C ASN A 61 11.20 5.22 -0.01
N TYR A 62 10.91 6.51 -0.21
CA TYR A 62 10.93 7.14 -1.52
C TYR A 62 12.33 7.09 -2.11
N GLU A 63 12.45 6.54 -3.31
CA GLU A 63 13.67 6.53 -4.11
C GLU A 63 13.42 7.31 -5.40
N MET A 64 13.97 8.52 -5.42
CA MET A 64 13.92 9.42 -6.57
C MET A 64 14.92 8.94 -7.62
N GLY A 65 14.48 8.78 -8.86
CA GLY A 65 15.28 8.19 -9.95
C GLY A 65 14.44 7.97 -11.20
N ASP A 66 14.83 7.01 -12.05
CA ASP A 66 14.16 6.83 -13.34
C ASP A 66 12.66 6.43 -13.23
N ASN A 67 12.27 5.84 -12.10
CA ASN A 67 10.90 5.36 -11.86
C ASN A 67 10.23 5.92 -10.59
N ASP A 68 10.89 6.81 -9.84
CA ASP A 68 10.38 7.41 -8.58
C ASP A 68 9.57 6.44 -7.71
N THR A 69 10.22 5.37 -7.26
CA THR A 69 9.56 4.27 -6.53
C THR A 69 9.40 4.59 -5.05
N TYR A 70 8.43 3.94 -4.41
CA TYR A 70 8.19 4.05 -2.98
C TYR A 70 7.57 2.76 -2.44
N ASP A 71 7.69 2.56 -1.13
CA ASP A 71 6.96 1.53 -0.42
C ASP A 71 5.57 2.08 -0.06
N VAL A 72 4.54 1.28 -0.36
CA VAL A 72 3.18 1.48 0.15
C VAL A 72 2.88 0.39 1.16
N MET A 73 2.35 0.79 2.32
CA MET A 73 1.93 -0.11 3.37
C MET A 73 0.47 0.12 3.74
N VAL A 74 -0.25 -0.98 3.99
CA VAL A 74 -1.55 -0.98 4.67
C VAL A 74 -1.30 -1.56 6.06
N CYS A 75 -1.42 -0.73 7.08
CA CYS A 75 -0.98 -1.05 8.43
C CYS A 75 -1.88 -0.45 9.51
N CYS A 76 -1.57 -0.72 10.77
CA CYS A 76 -2.17 -0.08 11.93
C CYS A 76 -1.08 0.30 12.94
N GLU A 77 -1.36 1.26 13.81
CA GLU A 77 -0.43 1.67 14.86
C GLU A 77 -0.40 0.62 15.97
N VAL A 78 0.81 0.19 16.35
CA VAL A 78 1.04 -0.79 17.41
C VAL A 78 1.90 -0.19 18.51
N GLU A 79 1.86 -0.81 19.69
CA GLU A 79 2.81 -0.52 20.75
C GLU A 79 4.24 -0.76 20.24
N GLY A 80 5.14 0.18 20.51
CA GLY A 80 6.53 0.10 20.07
C GLY A 80 7.18 -1.16 20.62
N SER A 81 7.66 -2.04 19.73
CA SER A 81 8.44 -3.19 20.16
C SER A 81 9.80 -2.69 20.65
N THR A 82 10.11 -2.92 21.92
CA THR A 82 11.49 -2.85 22.39
C THR A 82 12.28 -3.95 21.67
N GLY A 83 12.93 -3.60 20.56
CA GLY A 83 13.96 -4.38 19.89
C GLY A 83 13.63 -5.84 19.57
N ALA A 84 13.03 -6.10 18.41
CA ALA A 84 13.18 -7.38 17.74
C ALA A 84 13.47 -7.14 16.26
N GLU A 85 14.76 -7.14 15.91
CA GLU A 85 15.23 -7.20 14.54
C GLU A 85 14.69 -8.47 13.87
N VAL A 86 13.73 -8.33 12.96
CA VAL A 86 13.45 -9.40 11.99
C VAL A 86 14.46 -9.23 10.87
N LYS A 87 15.54 -10.01 10.93
CA LYS A 87 16.52 -10.12 9.84
C LYS A 87 15.79 -10.63 8.59
N GLU A 88 15.63 -9.75 7.61
CA GLU A 88 15.25 -10.13 6.25
C GLU A 88 16.34 -11.08 5.72
N LYS A 89 15.98 -12.33 5.42
CA LYS A 89 16.91 -13.24 4.73
C LYS A 89 17.06 -12.73 3.31
N ALA A 90 18.26 -12.28 2.96
CA ALA A 90 18.65 -12.02 1.59
C ALA A 90 18.35 -13.26 0.72
N GLU A 91 17.53 -13.08 -0.31
CA GLU A 91 17.37 -14.08 -1.36
C GLU A 91 18.70 -14.22 -2.10
N GLY A 92 19.15 -15.47 -2.24
CA GLY A 92 20.49 -15.83 -2.66
C GLY A 92 20.79 -15.55 -4.12
N GLU A 93 22.06 -15.24 -4.36
CA GLU A 93 22.73 -15.27 -5.65
C GLU A 93 22.43 -16.59 -6.40
N VAL A 94 21.98 -16.49 -7.65
CA VAL A 94 22.04 -17.60 -8.60
C VAL A 94 23.28 -17.41 -9.46
N GLY A 95 24.32 -18.18 -9.13
CA GLY A 95 25.55 -18.28 -9.92
C GLY A 95 25.32 -18.92 -11.29
N ALA A 96 26.08 -18.43 -12.26
CA ALA A 96 26.12 -18.87 -13.64
C ALA A 96 26.68 -20.29 -13.83
N ALA A 97 26.19 -21.00 -14.86
CA ALA A 97 26.99 -21.93 -15.67
C ALA A 97 26.34 -22.16 -17.05
N ALA A 98 27.19 -22.28 -18.07
CA ALA A 98 26.87 -22.19 -19.49
C ALA A 98 26.81 -23.55 -20.23
N GLY A 99 26.15 -23.55 -21.39
CA GLY A 99 26.66 -24.18 -22.63
C GLY A 99 25.96 -25.45 -23.15
N ALA A 100 25.29 -25.36 -24.31
CA ALA A 100 25.70 -25.96 -25.60
C ALA A 100 24.56 -26.00 -26.67
N LYS A 101 24.95 -25.85 -27.94
CA LYS A 101 24.18 -25.72 -29.20
C LYS A 101 23.72 -27.04 -29.83
N ALA A 102 22.65 -26.98 -30.65
CA ALA A 102 22.54 -27.32 -32.12
C ALA A 102 21.04 -27.33 -32.52
N GLY A 103 20.56 -26.62 -33.56
CA GLY A 103 20.44 -27.02 -35.00
C GLY A 103 19.22 -27.95 -35.21
N GLU A 104 18.27 -27.86 -36.14
CA GLU A 104 18.04 -27.17 -37.43
C GLU A 104 16.51 -27.29 -37.77
N ASP A 105 16.00 -26.33 -38.54
CA ASP A 105 15.01 -26.37 -39.65
C ASP A 105 13.52 -26.83 -39.58
N ALA A 106 12.73 -25.99 -40.27
CA ALA A 106 11.58 -26.22 -41.19
C ALA A 106 10.11 -26.00 -40.71
N GLU A 107 9.47 -24.98 -41.34
CA GLU A 107 8.17 -24.91 -42.06
C GLU A 107 7.01 -25.88 -41.66
N GLU A 108 5.70 -25.57 -41.70
CA GLU A 108 4.83 -24.67 -42.48
C GLU A 108 3.39 -24.67 -41.84
N GLY A 109 2.50 -23.72 -42.21
CA GLY A 109 1.03 -23.90 -42.18
C GLY A 109 0.23 -23.06 -41.14
N THR A 110 -0.42 -21.95 -41.54
CA THR A 110 -1.90 -21.77 -41.75
C THR A 110 -2.76 -22.07 -40.51
N GLU A 111 -3.69 -21.26 -40.03
CA GLU A 111 -4.73 -20.46 -40.69
C GLU A 111 -5.40 -19.52 -39.66
N THR A 112 -6.26 -18.63 -40.17
CA THR A 112 -7.04 -17.55 -39.57
C THR A 112 -7.87 -17.88 -38.32
N ASP A 113 -8.05 -16.90 -37.41
CA ASP A 113 -9.42 -16.48 -37.06
C ASP A 113 -9.49 -15.10 -36.38
N THR A 114 -10.53 -14.37 -36.74
CA THR A 114 -10.90 -13.01 -36.35
C THR A 114 -11.44 -12.92 -34.93
N ASN A 115 -11.13 -11.86 -34.17
CA ASN A 115 -12.14 -11.14 -33.39
C ASN A 115 -11.66 -9.75 -32.91
N GLU A 116 -12.34 -8.70 -33.37
CA GLU A 116 -12.36 -7.40 -32.72
C GLU A 116 -13.16 -7.51 -31.41
N ASN A 117 -12.61 -7.10 -30.27
CA ASN A 117 -13.48 -6.55 -29.22
C ASN A 117 -12.81 -5.42 -28.46
N THR A 118 -13.61 -4.39 -28.30
CA THR A 118 -13.38 -3.02 -27.86
C THR A 118 -13.14 -2.89 -26.34
N ASN A 119 -12.27 -1.93 -25.97
CA ASN A 119 -12.16 -1.17 -24.70
C ASN A 119 -13.53 -0.97 -23.95
N PRO A 120 -13.67 -0.73 -22.62
CA PRO A 120 -12.68 -0.34 -21.58
C PRO A 120 -12.87 -0.94 -20.15
N ASN A 121 -11.93 -0.62 -19.24
CA ASN A 121 -12.09 -0.53 -17.76
C ASN A 121 -13.21 -1.36 -17.11
N THR A 122 -12.87 -2.53 -16.60
CA THR A 122 -13.68 -3.18 -15.55
C THR A 122 -13.13 -2.81 -14.19
N ASN A 123 -13.83 -1.88 -13.53
CA ASN A 123 -13.74 -1.61 -12.11
C ASN A 123 -13.86 -2.93 -11.32
N VAL A 124 -12.76 -3.38 -10.72
CA VAL A 124 -12.81 -4.45 -9.72
C VAL A 124 -13.34 -3.80 -8.44
N ASN A 125 -14.62 -4.00 -8.18
CA ASN A 125 -15.31 -3.47 -7.01
C ASN A 125 -14.88 -4.27 -5.77
N VAL A 126 -13.80 -3.85 -5.10
CA VAL A 126 -13.36 -4.46 -3.85
C VAL A 126 -14.21 -3.90 -2.71
N ASN A 127 -15.14 -4.72 -2.22
CA ASN A 127 -15.98 -4.41 -1.06
C ASN A 127 -15.10 -4.28 0.20
N ILE A 128 -14.93 -3.05 0.71
CA ILE A 128 -14.17 -2.76 1.93
C ILE A 128 -15.06 -2.68 3.19
N ASN A 129 -16.33 -3.09 3.11
CA ASN A 129 -17.18 -3.27 4.29
C ASN A 129 -17.20 -4.73 4.76
N ALA A 130 -16.33 -5.05 5.71
CA ALA A 130 -16.49 -6.24 6.54
C ALA A 130 -16.10 -5.94 7.99
N HIS A 131 -16.94 -5.20 8.73
CA HIS A 131 -17.14 -5.44 10.16
C HIS A 131 -18.09 -6.63 10.36
N ALA A 132 -17.79 -7.75 9.70
CA ALA A 132 -18.47 -9.00 9.98
C ALA A 132 -17.62 -9.72 11.03
N HIS A 133 -18.21 -9.98 12.20
CA HIS A 133 -17.67 -10.94 13.17
C HIS A 133 -17.57 -12.32 12.49
N ALA A 134 -16.45 -12.59 11.83
CA ALA A 134 -16.13 -13.88 11.23
C ALA A 134 -15.27 -14.68 12.22
N ASN A 135 -15.72 -15.91 12.49
CA ASN A 135 -15.08 -16.89 13.34
C ASN A 135 -13.65 -17.19 12.82
N PRO A 136 -12.57 -17.03 13.61
CA PRO A 136 -11.22 -17.18 13.08
C PRO A 136 -10.95 -18.63 12.66
N ASN A 137 -10.54 -18.82 11.40
CA ASN A 137 -10.03 -20.09 10.91
C ASN A 137 -8.70 -20.40 11.63
N PRO A 138 -8.60 -21.49 12.41
CA PRO A 138 -7.40 -21.77 13.22
C PRO A 138 -6.19 -22.25 12.40
N ASN A 139 -6.28 -22.35 11.06
CA ASN A 139 -5.21 -22.85 10.20
C ASN A 139 -4.77 -21.88 9.08
N ALA A 140 -5.13 -20.59 9.14
CA ALA A 140 -4.51 -19.60 8.27
C ALA A 140 -3.06 -19.37 8.72
N ASN A 141 -2.09 -19.69 7.86
CA ASN A 141 -0.68 -19.44 8.13
C ASN A 141 -0.37 -17.92 7.98
N VAL A 142 -0.78 -17.14 8.98
CA VAL A 142 -0.79 -15.65 8.95
C VAL A 142 0.56 -14.99 9.25
N ASN A 143 1.66 -15.72 9.43
CA ASN A 143 2.91 -15.15 9.96
C ASN A 143 4.03 -14.86 8.94
N ALA A 144 3.82 -15.00 7.63
CA ALA A 144 4.87 -14.76 6.64
C ALA A 144 4.88 -13.34 6.01
N GLY A 145 3.81 -12.54 6.17
CA GLY A 145 3.60 -11.31 5.38
C GLY A 145 3.68 -9.97 6.14
N VAL A 146 3.48 -9.96 7.45
CA VAL A 146 3.43 -8.70 8.23
C VAL A 146 4.84 -8.12 8.39
N ARG A 147 4.96 -6.80 8.23
CA ARG A 147 6.18 -6.00 8.41
C ARG A 147 5.92 -4.93 9.45
N VAL A 148 6.94 -4.63 10.25
CA VAL A 148 6.95 -3.48 11.17
C VAL A 148 7.73 -2.35 10.50
N ASN A 149 7.22 -1.13 10.61
CA ASN A 149 7.91 0.07 10.16
C ASN A 149 7.73 1.21 11.17
N THR A 150 8.56 2.24 11.04
CA THR A 150 8.49 3.45 11.87
C THR A 150 8.08 4.64 11.01
N ILE A 151 7.03 5.35 11.42
CA ILE A 151 6.72 6.70 10.91
C ILE A 151 7.53 7.67 11.78
N PRO A 152 8.51 8.40 11.21
CA PRO A 152 9.38 9.28 12.00
C PRO A 152 8.61 10.41 12.67
N ALA A 153 9.03 10.80 13.87
CA ALA A 153 8.59 12.05 14.46
C ALA A 153 9.00 13.24 13.57
N GLY A 154 8.18 14.30 13.53
CA GLY A 154 8.53 15.47 12.74
C GLY A 154 7.39 16.44 12.48
N LYS A 155 7.68 17.38 11.57
CA LYS A 155 6.73 18.39 11.12
C LYS A 155 5.95 17.85 9.92
N TYR A 156 4.63 17.96 9.99
CA TYR A 156 3.72 17.48 8.96
C TYR A 156 2.68 18.54 8.60
N ALA A 157 2.32 18.62 7.32
CA ALA A 157 1.07 19.23 6.90
C ALA A 157 -0.05 18.21 7.11
N LYS A 158 -1.02 18.53 7.97
CA LYS A 158 -2.22 17.73 8.21
C LYS A 158 -3.40 18.30 7.44
N PHE A 159 -4.00 17.44 6.64
CA PHE A 159 -5.25 17.68 5.93
C PHE A 159 -6.34 16.80 6.51
N ILE A 160 -7.58 17.26 6.44
CA ILE A 160 -8.75 16.46 6.80
C ILE A 160 -9.66 16.41 5.57
N VAL A 161 -9.89 15.22 5.04
CA VAL A 161 -10.80 14.98 3.93
C VAL A 161 -11.95 14.11 4.40
N ARG A 162 -13.13 14.31 3.78
CA ARG A 162 -14.34 13.57 4.11
C ARG A 162 -15.09 13.17 2.84
N GLY A 163 -15.73 12.01 2.88
CA GLY A 163 -16.56 11.51 1.79
C GLY A 163 -16.22 10.06 1.45
N HIS A 164 -16.52 9.67 0.21
CA HIS A 164 -16.26 8.31 -0.24
C HIS A 164 -14.76 8.02 -0.20
N VAL A 165 -14.33 6.96 0.49
CA VAL A 165 -12.93 6.64 0.78
C VAL A 165 -12.03 6.78 -0.45
N GLN A 166 -12.34 6.04 -1.51
CA GLN A 166 -11.48 6.03 -2.71
C GLN A 166 -11.49 7.36 -3.47
N GLN A 167 -12.66 7.97 -3.65
CA GLN A 167 -12.82 9.22 -4.41
C GLN A 167 -12.17 10.39 -3.66
N ALA A 168 -12.42 10.51 -2.35
CA ALA A 168 -11.87 11.58 -1.53
C ALA A 168 -10.33 11.53 -1.48
N VAL A 169 -9.76 10.33 -1.35
CA VAL A 169 -8.30 10.12 -1.37
C VAL A 169 -7.71 10.42 -2.75
N ALA A 170 -8.30 9.89 -3.83
CA ALA A 170 -7.83 10.14 -5.20
C ALA A 170 -7.87 11.63 -5.58
N GLU A 171 -8.95 12.32 -5.22
CA GLU A 171 -9.08 13.76 -5.41
C GLU A 171 -8.06 14.55 -4.58
N PHE A 172 -7.82 14.14 -3.34
CA PHE A 172 -6.83 14.76 -2.49
C PHE A 172 -5.44 14.69 -3.12
N TRP A 173 -5.00 13.49 -3.51
CA TRP A 173 -3.70 13.31 -4.13
C TRP A 173 -3.59 14.16 -5.39
N THR A 174 -4.57 14.09 -6.29
CA THR A 174 -4.60 14.90 -7.53
C THR A 174 -4.39 16.39 -7.25
N LYS A 175 -5.05 16.93 -6.22
CA LYS A 175 -4.88 18.33 -5.80
C LYS A 175 -3.50 18.58 -5.17
N LEU A 176 -3.00 17.66 -4.33
CA LEU A 176 -1.69 17.75 -3.68
C LEU A 176 -0.54 17.81 -4.69
N TRP A 177 -0.61 17.02 -5.76
CA TRP A 177 0.40 17.03 -6.84
C TRP A 177 0.53 18.39 -7.53
N SER A 178 -0.50 19.23 -7.47
CA SER A 178 -0.51 20.60 -8.01
C SER A 178 -0.14 21.66 -6.97
N MET A 179 0.13 21.29 -5.72
CA MET A 179 0.46 22.22 -4.64
C MET A 179 1.97 22.42 -4.52
N GLU A 180 2.38 23.66 -4.28
CA GLU A 180 3.73 23.98 -3.81
C GLU A 180 3.80 23.71 -2.31
N LEU A 181 4.45 22.61 -1.93
CA LEU A 181 4.66 22.22 -0.54
C LEU A 181 6.11 21.71 -0.39
N ASP A 182 6.81 22.19 0.63
CA ASP A 182 8.20 21.81 0.92
C ASP A 182 8.27 20.41 1.56
N ARG A 183 7.99 19.40 0.74
CA ARG A 183 7.88 18.00 1.14
C ARG A 183 9.25 17.41 1.47
N LYS A 184 9.29 16.65 2.55
CA LYS A 184 10.48 15.93 3.01
C LYS A 184 10.67 14.57 2.32
N PHE A 185 9.59 13.98 1.82
CA PHE A 185 9.59 12.62 1.24
C PHE A 185 10.19 11.56 2.18
N SER A 186 9.93 11.68 3.49
CA SER A 186 10.31 10.65 4.46
C SER A 186 9.20 9.61 4.60
N SER A 187 8.03 10.03 5.07
CA SER A 187 6.86 9.18 5.23
C SER A 187 5.62 10.07 5.15
N ASP A 188 4.77 9.85 4.16
CA ASP A 188 3.45 10.47 4.08
C ASP A 188 2.40 9.40 4.40
N PHE A 189 1.30 9.76 5.07
CA PHE A 189 0.32 8.74 5.46
C PHE A 189 -1.11 9.24 5.57
N GLU A 190 -2.03 8.33 5.29
CA GLU A 190 -3.47 8.46 5.45
C GLU A 190 -3.87 7.73 6.73
N GLU A 191 -4.56 8.39 7.65
CA GLU A 191 -5.11 7.78 8.87
C GLU A 191 -6.65 7.81 8.80
N TYR A 192 -7.23 6.63 8.63
CA TYR A 192 -8.67 6.42 8.49
C TYR A 192 -9.33 6.46 9.87
N GLN A 193 -10.15 7.48 10.13
CA GLN A 193 -10.77 7.66 11.44
C GLN A 193 -11.91 6.66 11.67
N SER A 194 -12.08 6.23 12.91
CA SER A 194 -13.15 5.33 13.32
C SER A 194 -14.53 5.99 13.21
N GLY A 195 -15.57 5.20 12.94
CA GLY A 195 -16.96 5.64 12.96
C GLY A 195 -17.54 6.12 11.62
N GLY A 196 -16.75 6.14 10.55
CA GLY A 196 -17.23 6.34 9.18
C GLY A 196 -17.57 5.04 8.45
N ASP A 197 -18.17 5.17 7.28
CA ASP A 197 -18.38 4.08 6.31
C ASP A 197 -17.70 4.41 4.96
N MET A 198 -17.92 3.57 3.95
CA MET A 198 -17.33 3.74 2.63
C MET A 198 -17.61 5.10 1.98
N ASP A 199 -18.81 5.63 2.21
CA ASP A 199 -19.32 6.85 1.58
C ASP A 199 -19.10 8.09 2.46
N ASN A 200 -18.91 7.89 3.76
CA ASN A 200 -18.87 8.93 4.79
C ASN A 200 -17.65 8.78 5.71
N ALA A 201 -16.47 8.49 5.16
CA ALA A 201 -15.25 8.41 5.93
C ALA A 201 -14.70 9.79 6.27
N GLU A 202 -14.04 9.90 7.43
CA GLU A 202 -13.12 11.00 7.73
C GLU A 202 -11.69 10.45 7.69
N ILE A 203 -10.83 11.10 6.90
CA ILE A 203 -9.46 10.65 6.65
C ILE A 203 -8.53 11.82 6.93
N HIS A 204 -7.58 11.60 7.84
CA HIS A 204 -6.54 12.59 8.15
C HIS A 204 -5.31 12.24 7.34
N ILE A 205 -4.86 13.15 6.48
CA ILE A 205 -3.71 12.91 5.61
C ILE A 205 -2.56 13.79 6.04
N TYR A 206 -1.39 13.19 6.22
CA TYR A 206 -0.21 13.80 6.78
C TYR A 206 0.92 13.74 5.75
N ILE A 207 1.41 14.91 5.36
CA ILE A 207 2.53 15.04 4.41
C ILE A 207 3.74 15.58 5.15
N ALA A 208 4.85 14.84 5.15
CA ALA A 208 6.07 15.21 5.86
C ALA A 208 6.71 16.46 5.23
N LEU A 209 7.16 17.39 6.09
CA LEU A 209 7.75 18.68 5.68
C LEU A 209 9.20 18.83 6.16
N ASN A 210 10.01 19.58 5.41
CA ASN A 210 11.38 19.99 5.81
C ASN A 210 11.37 21.00 6.95
#